data_AF-A0A9J6H4J1-F1
#
_entry.id   AF-A0A9J6H4J1-F1
#
_cell.length_a   1.000
_cell.length_b   1.000
_cell.length_c   1.000
_cell.angle_alpha   90.00
_cell.angle_beta   90.00
_cell.angle_gamma   90.00
#
_symmetry.space_group_name_H-M   'P 1'
#
loop_
_entity.id
_entity.type
_entity.pdbx_description
1 polymer ?
#
loop_
_entity_poly.entity_id
_entity_poly.type
_entity_poly.pdbx_seq_one_letter_code
_entity_poly.pdbx_strand_id
1 'polypeptide(L)'
;MHTLQKEVRHRFDGRICSQKATQKVQSTVKSCKWLKGLRKVLDVLTMAGRLSDSQREGVLAEYTELLQESKHELRLFERSVSRLDEFFRDLLGFNASYKELWKAVRLLLVLSHGQATVERGFSINRQISVENLKGLSYVSQRIICDAVERAGGILNVPISKELRVAVSAARQHYSAHLASQKKQCQENSQQTKRQRIMEEVEGLQMKKKKLEAVVADLTASADEYAEKAEATADIKNVVKSNSLRKTAKAKAEELSSIKKQIENKLKDLP
;
A
#
# COMPACT_ATOMS: atom_id res chain seq x y z
N MET A 1 -44.27 -88.94 7.37
CA MET A 1 -43.86 -88.06 6.24
C MET A 1 -44.57 -86.69 6.31
N HIS A 2 -44.30 -85.88 7.34
CA HIS A 2 -44.85 -84.50 7.43
C HIS A 2 -43.86 -83.47 8.02
N THR A 3 -42.62 -83.87 8.29
CA THR A 3 -41.63 -82.99 8.94
C THR A 3 -40.62 -82.37 7.97
N LEU A 4 -40.40 -82.97 6.79
CA LEU A 4 -39.47 -82.44 5.76
C LEU A 4 -39.97 -81.17 5.05
N GLN A 5 -41.25 -80.78 5.22
CA GLN A 5 -41.75 -79.49 4.72
C GLN A 5 -41.52 -78.31 5.68
N LYS A 6 -41.19 -78.55 6.97
CA LYS A 6 -40.88 -77.46 7.93
C LYS A 6 -39.45 -76.94 7.76
N GLU A 7 -38.53 -77.75 7.25
CA GLU A 7 -37.10 -77.45 7.25
C GLU A 7 -36.64 -76.57 6.07
N VAL A 8 -37.43 -76.53 4.98
CA VAL A 8 -37.18 -75.61 3.86
C VAL A 8 -37.73 -74.21 4.13
N ARG A 9 -38.83 -74.09 4.89
CA ARG A 9 -39.41 -72.79 5.27
C ARG A 9 -38.52 -72.03 6.28
N HIS A 10 -37.88 -72.75 7.20
CA HIS A 10 -36.96 -72.15 8.17
C HIS A 10 -35.66 -71.61 7.55
N ARG A 11 -35.18 -72.20 6.44
CA ARG A 11 -33.97 -71.72 5.74
C ARG A 11 -34.20 -70.50 4.84
N PHE A 12 -35.44 -70.26 4.38
CA PHE A 12 -35.76 -69.07 3.59
C PHE A 12 -35.95 -67.82 4.47
N ASP A 13 -36.53 -67.94 5.67
CA ASP A 13 -36.68 -66.82 6.61
C ASP A 13 -35.33 -66.32 7.19
N GLY A 14 -34.34 -67.20 7.34
CA GLY A 14 -33.01 -66.84 7.82
C GLY A 14 -32.23 -65.90 6.88
N ARG A 15 -32.41 -66.02 5.56
CA ARG A 15 -31.75 -65.12 4.57
C ARG A 15 -32.45 -63.77 4.43
N ILE A 16 -33.77 -63.73 4.61
CA ILE A 16 -34.53 -62.47 4.59
C ILE A 16 -34.21 -61.65 5.87
N CYS A 17 -33.98 -62.31 7.00
CA CYS A 17 -33.61 -61.64 8.25
C CYS A 17 -32.18 -61.08 8.22
N SER A 18 -31.20 -61.80 7.64
CA SER A 18 -29.83 -61.29 7.51
C SER A 18 -29.71 -60.16 6.47
N GLN A 19 -30.47 -60.21 5.37
CA GLN A 19 -30.56 -59.09 4.42
C GLN A 19 -31.31 -57.88 4.99
N LYS A 20 -32.36 -58.11 5.80
CA LYS A 20 -33.03 -57.02 6.52
C LYS A 20 -32.13 -56.40 7.59
N ALA A 21 -31.26 -57.16 8.27
CA ALA A 21 -30.32 -56.61 9.24
C ALA A 21 -29.23 -55.77 8.57
N THR A 22 -28.66 -56.21 7.45
CA THR A 22 -27.71 -55.40 6.67
C THR A 22 -28.38 -54.19 6.01
N GLN A 23 -29.64 -54.30 5.57
CA GLN A 23 -30.44 -53.14 5.14
C GLN A 23 -30.86 -52.22 6.31
N LYS A 24 -30.99 -52.72 7.54
CA LYS A 24 -31.34 -51.91 8.73
C LYS A 24 -30.13 -51.13 9.26
N VAL A 25 -28.92 -51.68 9.10
CA VAL A 25 -27.66 -50.95 9.31
C VAL A 25 -27.44 -49.92 8.19
N GLN A 26 -27.81 -50.22 6.95
CA GLN A 26 -27.71 -49.24 5.83
C GLN A 26 -28.84 -48.18 5.80
N SER A 27 -29.98 -48.40 6.45
CA SER A 27 -31.15 -47.50 6.38
C SER A 27 -31.28 -46.48 7.52
N THR A 28 -30.33 -46.44 8.45
CA THR A 28 -30.23 -45.39 9.49
C THR A 28 -29.21 -44.29 9.15
N VAL A 29 -28.57 -44.34 7.98
CA VAL A 29 -27.83 -43.20 7.39
C VAL A 29 -28.80 -42.33 6.57
N LYS A 30 -29.97 -42.00 7.13
CA LYS A 30 -30.94 -41.10 6.51
C LYS A 30 -30.51 -39.65 6.73
N SER A 31 -29.70 -39.16 5.79
CA SER A 31 -29.63 -37.78 5.31
C SER A 31 -29.73 -36.67 6.39
N CYS A 32 -28.76 -36.62 7.30
CA CYS A 32 -28.56 -35.42 8.11
C CYS A 32 -28.07 -34.26 7.22
N LYS A 33 -28.76 -33.11 7.22
CA LYS A 33 -28.37 -31.88 6.51
C LYS A 33 -26.88 -31.51 6.74
N TRP A 34 -26.39 -31.78 7.95
CA TRP A 34 -25.02 -31.53 8.43
C TRP A 34 -23.96 -32.39 7.72
N LEU A 35 -24.28 -33.67 7.44
CA LEU A 35 -23.38 -34.57 6.71
C LEU A 35 -23.21 -34.14 5.25
N LYS A 36 -24.26 -33.58 4.63
CA LYS A 36 -24.17 -33.00 3.29
C LYS A 36 -23.25 -31.78 3.26
N GLY A 37 -23.31 -30.95 4.30
CA GLY A 37 -22.43 -29.79 4.45
C GLY A 37 -20.97 -30.20 4.60
N LEU A 38 -20.67 -31.12 5.52
CA LEU A 38 -19.31 -31.60 5.73
C LEU A 38 -18.76 -32.31 4.48
N ARG A 39 -19.56 -33.12 3.80
CA ARG A 39 -19.15 -33.78 2.55
C ARG A 39 -18.66 -32.79 1.50
N LYS A 40 -19.40 -31.69 1.27
CA LYS A 40 -18.98 -30.64 0.33
C LYS A 40 -17.63 -30.01 0.73
N VAL A 41 -17.43 -29.76 2.02
CA VAL A 41 -16.17 -29.20 2.52
C VAL A 41 -15.02 -30.19 2.32
N LEU A 42 -15.23 -31.47 2.62
CA LEU A 42 -14.23 -32.50 2.41
C LEU A 42 -13.92 -32.71 0.93
N ASP A 43 -14.91 -32.66 0.04
CA ASP A 43 -14.70 -32.77 -1.40
C ASP A 43 -13.81 -31.61 -1.92
N VAL A 44 -14.01 -30.38 -1.42
CA VAL A 44 -13.14 -29.24 -1.74
C VAL A 44 -11.72 -29.43 -1.19
N LEU A 45 -11.57 -30.00 0.01
CA LEU A 45 -10.26 -30.30 0.59
C LEU A 45 -9.52 -31.42 -0.16
N THR A 46 -10.24 -32.42 -0.67
CA THR A 46 -9.70 -33.47 -1.52
C THR A 46 -9.29 -32.92 -2.88
N MET A 47 -10.11 -32.07 -3.51
CA MET A 47 -9.75 -31.36 -4.75
C MET A 47 -8.50 -30.48 -4.58
N ALA A 48 -8.33 -29.87 -3.41
CA ALA A 48 -7.15 -29.08 -3.06
C ALA A 48 -5.90 -29.93 -2.69
N GLY A 49 -5.99 -31.26 -2.78
CA GLY A 49 -4.90 -32.18 -2.44
C GLY A 49 -4.52 -32.21 -0.95
N ARG A 50 -5.40 -31.72 -0.07
CA ARG A 50 -5.14 -31.64 1.38
C ARG A 50 -5.57 -32.88 2.16
N LEU A 51 -6.42 -33.74 1.56
CA LEU A 51 -6.89 -35.00 2.13
C LEU A 51 -6.96 -36.08 1.04
N SER A 52 -6.66 -37.34 1.40
CA SER A 52 -6.87 -38.50 0.52
C SER A 52 -8.29 -39.06 0.62
N ASP A 53 -8.74 -39.82 -0.38
CA ASP A 53 -10.08 -40.42 -0.40
C ASP A 53 -10.34 -41.38 0.76
N SER A 54 -9.31 -42.11 1.20
CA SER A 54 -9.38 -43.00 2.37
C SER A 54 -9.56 -42.21 3.67
N GLN A 55 -8.85 -41.09 3.83
CA GLN A 55 -9.01 -40.22 4.99
C GLN A 55 -10.37 -39.53 5.02
N ARG A 56 -10.90 -39.16 3.86
CA ARG A 56 -12.26 -38.58 3.75
C ARG A 56 -13.32 -39.53 4.29
N GLU A 57 -13.23 -40.82 3.98
CA GLU A 57 -14.18 -41.83 4.49
C GLU A 57 -14.01 -42.04 5.99
N GLY A 58 -12.76 -42.07 6.50
CA GLY A 58 -12.47 -42.12 7.93
C GLY A 58 -13.06 -40.93 8.69
N VAL A 59 -12.84 -39.70 8.20
CA VAL A 59 -13.40 -38.47 8.81
C VAL A 59 -14.93 -38.49 8.83
N LEU A 60 -15.59 -39.01 7.79
CA LEU A 60 -17.04 -39.12 7.75
C LEU A 60 -17.59 -40.16 8.74
N ALA A 61 -16.88 -41.27 8.93
CA ALA A 61 -17.22 -42.30 9.91
C ALA A 61 -17.08 -41.74 11.33
N GLU A 62 -15.90 -41.18 11.67
CA GLU A 62 -15.60 -40.57 12.97
C GLU A 62 -16.58 -39.44 13.31
N TYR A 63 -16.93 -38.60 12.33
CA TYR A 63 -17.91 -37.53 12.53
C TYR A 63 -19.34 -38.05 12.75
N THR A 64 -19.70 -39.18 12.14
CA THR A 64 -21.02 -39.78 12.34
C THR A 64 -21.14 -40.37 13.74
N GLU A 65 -20.06 -40.99 14.25
CA GLU A 65 -19.95 -41.50 15.62
C GLU A 65 -20.03 -40.35 16.65
N LEU A 66 -19.26 -39.28 16.45
CA LEU A 66 -19.31 -38.08 17.30
C LEU A 66 -20.72 -37.47 17.37
N LEU A 67 -21.44 -37.43 16.24
CA LEU A 67 -22.82 -36.92 16.20
C LEU A 67 -23.82 -37.81 16.94
N GLN A 68 -23.50 -39.08 17.15
CA GLN A 68 -24.32 -40.01 17.95
C GLN A 68 -24.02 -39.85 19.44
N GLU A 69 -22.75 -39.71 19.82
CA GLU A 69 -22.30 -39.68 21.22
C GLU A 69 -22.42 -38.28 21.85
N SER A 70 -21.93 -37.23 21.19
CA SER A 70 -21.76 -35.89 21.79
C SER A 70 -22.71 -34.83 21.25
N LYS A 71 -23.90 -35.24 20.77
CA LYS A 71 -24.91 -34.31 20.21
C LYS A 71 -25.36 -33.23 21.21
N HIS A 72 -25.35 -33.56 22.50
CA HIS A 72 -25.79 -32.65 23.55
C HIS A 72 -24.74 -31.57 23.84
N GLU A 73 -23.45 -31.94 23.88
CA GLU A 73 -22.33 -31.00 24.08
C GLU A 73 -22.24 -29.99 22.93
N LEU A 74 -22.44 -30.43 21.68
CA LEU A 74 -22.49 -29.55 20.51
C LEU A 74 -23.65 -28.54 20.55
N ARG A 75 -24.76 -28.85 21.25
CA ARG A 75 -25.89 -27.93 21.41
C ARG A 75 -25.71 -26.93 22.55
N LEU A 76 -24.88 -27.27 23.53
CA LEU A 76 -24.57 -26.43 24.68
C LEU A 76 -23.47 -25.41 24.38
N PHE A 77 -22.80 -25.52 23.24
CA PHE A 77 -21.76 -24.58 22.84
C PHE A 77 -22.33 -23.16 22.64
N GLU A 78 -21.80 -22.21 23.38
CA GLU A 78 -22.13 -20.79 23.25
C GLU A 78 -20.87 -19.98 22.90
N ARG A 79 -20.90 -19.30 21.75
CA ARG A 79 -19.75 -18.54 21.22
C ARG A 79 -19.33 -17.35 22.11
N SER A 80 -20.23 -16.86 22.96
CA SER A 80 -19.99 -15.76 23.90
C SER A 80 -19.12 -16.20 25.10
N VAL A 81 -19.19 -17.48 25.48
CA VAL A 81 -18.57 -18.00 26.71
C VAL A 81 -17.26 -18.73 26.41
N SER A 82 -17.19 -19.51 25.33
CA SER A 82 -16.00 -20.27 24.98
C SER A 82 -15.57 -20.09 23.53
N ARG A 83 -14.24 -20.11 23.32
CA ARG A 83 -13.69 -20.03 21.97
C ARG A 83 -13.88 -21.36 21.24
N LEU A 84 -14.16 -21.26 19.94
CA LEU A 84 -14.46 -22.42 19.09
C LEU A 84 -13.27 -23.39 18.97
N ASP A 85 -12.04 -22.86 18.94
CA ASP A 85 -10.81 -23.63 18.85
C ASP A 85 -10.50 -24.42 20.14
N GLU A 86 -10.75 -23.81 21.29
CA GLU A 86 -10.60 -24.47 22.60
C GLU A 86 -11.64 -25.58 22.78
N PHE A 87 -12.90 -25.29 22.44
CA PHE A 87 -13.99 -26.26 22.52
C PHE A 87 -13.72 -27.52 21.69
N PHE A 88 -13.32 -27.38 20.42
CA PHE A 88 -13.04 -28.56 19.59
C PHE A 88 -11.76 -29.28 19.98
N ARG A 89 -10.75 -28.59 20.53
CA ARG A 89 -9.56 -29.23 21.08
C ARG A 89 -9.93 -30.13 22.26
N ASP A 90 -10.77 -29.65 23.16
CA ASP A 90 -11.13 -30.40 24.36
C ASP A 90 -12.06 -31.59 24.02
N LEU A 91 -12.93 -31.43 23.01
CA LEU A 91 -13.83 -32.48 22.52
C LEU A 91 -13.12 -33.58 21.70
N LEU A 92 -12.19 -33.20 20.81
CA LEU A 92 -11.61 -34.11 19.82
C LEU A 92 -10.13 -34.39 20.02
N GLY A 93 -9.38 -33.46 20.60
CA GLY A 93 -7.92 -33.50 20.65
C GLY A 93 -7.36 -34.58 21.58
N PHE A 94 -8.11 -34.99 22.60
CA PHE A 94 -7.69 -36.00 23.58
C PHE A 94 -8.20 -37.41 23.26
N ASN A 95 -9.12 -37.55 22.30
CA ASN A 95 -9.75 -38.82 21.96
C ASN A 95 -9.05 -39.48 20.77
N ALA A 96 -8.41 -40.62 20.99
CA ALA A 96 -7.68 -41.36 19.96
C ALA A 96 -8.59 -41.84 18.80
N SER A 97 -9.90 -42.00 19.06
CA SER A 97 -10.91 -42.42 18.09
C SER A 97 -11.21 -41.37 17.01
N TYR A 98 -10.89 -40.09 17.22
CA TYR A 98 -11.24 -38.99 16.30
C TYR A 98 -10.02 -38.31 15.67
N LYS A 99 -8.93 -39.06 15.49
CA LYS A 99 -7.64 -38.51 15.08
C LYS A 99 -7.67 -37.90 13.68
N GLU A 100 -8.37 -38.51 12.72
CA GLU A 100 -8.45 -37.99 11.36
C GLU A 100 -9.42 -36.80 11.28
N LEU A 101 -10.52 -36.85 12.02
CA LEU A 101 -11.47 -35.74 12.18
C LEU A 101 -10.80 -34.51 12.78
N TRP A 102 -10.01 -34.67 13.84
CA TRP A 102 -9.30 -33.55 14.48
C TRP A 102 -8.32 -32.86 13.53
N LYS A 103 -7.60 -33.64 12.69
CA LYS A 103 -6.72 -33.07 11.66
C LYS A 103 -7.50 -32.21 10.65
N ALA A 104 -8.66 -32.70 10.20
CA ALA A 104 -9.51 -31.95 9.27
C ALA A 104 -10.07 -30.67 9.90
N VAL A 105 -10.54 -30.73 11.16
CA VAL A 105 -11.04 -29.57 11.91
C VAL A 105 -9.94 -28.54 12.13
N ARG A 106 -8.73 -28.97 12.51
CA ARG A 106 -7.57 -28.09 12.66
C ARG A 106 -7.25 -27.34 11.37
N LEU A 107 -7.31 -28.02 10.23
CA LEU A 107 -7.12 -27.38 8.93
C LEU A 107 -8.18 -26.30 8.69
N LEU A 108 -9.46 -26.61 8.96
CA LEU A 108 -10.57 -25.67 8.79
C LEU A 108 -10.48 -24.45 9.72
N LEU A 109 -10.05 -24.63 10.97
CA LEU A 109 -9.87 -23.53 11.93
C LEU A 109 -8.71 -22.60 11.56
N VAL A 110 -7.72 -23.09 10.80
CA VAL A 110 -6.57 -22.30 10.33
C VAL A 110 -6.85 -21.61 9.00
N LEU A 111 -7.86 -22.04 8.24
CA LEU A 111 -8.28 -21.32 7.03
C LEU A 111 -8.76 -19.92 7.43
N SER A 112 -7.94 -18.92 7.13
CA SER A 112 -8.30 -17.53 7.36
C SER A 112 -9.59 -17.21 6.61
N HIS A 113 -10.58 -16.63 7.30
CA HIS A 113 -11.69 -15.95 6.64
C HIS A 113 -11.12 -14.75 5.89
N GLY A 114 -10.81 -14.93 4.60
CA GLY A 114 -10.28 -13.88 3.75
C GLY A 114 -11.15 -12.62 3.85
N GLN A 115 -10.47 -11.47 4.03
CA GLN A 115 -10.94 -10.08 4.19
C GLN A 115 -10.92 -9.46 5.60
N ALA A 116 -11.19 -10.15 6.70
CA ALA A 116 -11.34 -9.47 8.00
C ALA A 116 -10.04 -8.88 8.57
N THR A 117 -8.89 -9.54 8.34
CA THR A 117 -7.58 -9.07 8.85
C THR A 117 -6.96 -7.98 7.98
N VAL A 118 -7.15 -8.08 6.66
CA VAL A 118 -6.59 -7.10 5.70
C VAL A 118 -7.34 -5.76 5.80
N GLU A 119 -8.66 -5.77 6.04
CA GLU A 119 -9.44 -4.53 6.25
C GLU A 119 -9.13 -3.81 7.57
N ARG A 120 -8.74 -4.52 8.64
CA ARG A 120 -8.23 -3.88 9.86
C ARG A 120 -6.92 -3.12 9.61
N GLY A 121 -6.02 -3.66 8.78
CA GLY A 121 -4.79 -2.97 8.38
C GLY A 121 -5.08 -1.70 7.57
N PHE A 122 -6.09 -1.76 6.69
CA PHE A 122 -6.53 -0.58 5.93
C PHE A 122 -7.23 0.48 6.80
N SER A 123 -7.95 0.11 7.88
CA SER A 123 -8.57 1.11 8.76
C SER A 123 -7.55 1.89 9.60
N ILE A 124 -6.46 1.23 10.03
CA ILE A 124 -5.32 1.90 10.69
C ILE A 124 -4.67 2.89 9.73
N ASN A 125 -4.44 2.49 8.47
CA ASN A 125 -3.90 3.38 7.45
C ASN A 125 -4.84 4.54 7.11
N ARG A 126 -6.16 4.33 7.17
CA ARG A 126 -7.15 5.40 6.97
C ARG A 126 -7.15 6.41 8.11
N GLN A 127 -6.93 5.99 9.36
CA GLN A 127 -6.74 6.90 10.50
C GLN A 127 -5.47 7.76 10.35
N ILE A 128 -4.37 7.15 9.88
CA ILE A 128 -3.10 7.88 9.65
C ILE A 128 -3.19 8.80 8.42
N SER A 129 -3.99 8.44 7.41
CA SER A 129 -4.17 9.27 6.19
C SER A 129 -5.01 10.54 6.41
N VAL A 130 -5.78 10.63 7.50
CA VAL A 130 -6.64 11.80 7.79
C VAL A 130 -5.84 12.96 8.40
N GLU A 131 -4.73 12.68 9.07
CA GLU A 131 -3.89 13.71 9.69
C GLU A 131 -2.74 14.10 8.77
N ASN A 132 -3.00 14.98 7.80
CA ASN A 132 -1.94 15.74 7.13
C ASN A 132 -1.39 16.83 8.07
N LEU A 133 -1.04 16.43 9.30
CA LEU A 133 -0.48 17.29 10.32
C LEU A 133 1.00 17.52 10.00
N LYS A 134 1.45 18.77 10.16
CA LYS A 134 2.88 19.08 10.01
C LYS A 134 3.65 18.47 11.20
N GLY A 135 4.93 18.15 11.01
CA GLY A 135 5.79 17.59 12.07
C GLY A 135 5.73 18.36 13.39
N LEU A 136 5.65 19.70 13.32
CA LEU A 136 5.48 20.56 14.49
C LEU A 136 4.21 20.25 15.30
N SER A 137 3.11 19.88 14.64
CA SER A 137 1.87 19.53 15.32
C SER A 137 2.01 18.23 16.11
N TYR A 138 2.70 17.23 15.55
CA TYR A 138 2.98 15.97 16.26
C TYR A 138 3.88 16.18 17.48
N VAL A 139 4.94 16.97 17.33
CA VAL A 139 5.82 17.32 18.46
C VAL A 139 5.03 18.05 19.55
N SER A 140 4.17 19.00 19.16
CA SER A 140 3.33 19.74 20.11
C SER A 140 2.35 18.85 20.85
N GLN A 141 1.67 17.93 20.16
CA GLN A 141 0.77 16.97 20.79
C GLN A 141 1.51 16.06 21.78
N ARG A 142 2.71 15.57 21.42
CA ARG A 142 3.53 14.75 22.30
C ARG A 142 3.89 15.49 23.58
N ILE A 143 4.34 16.75 23.47
CA ILE A 143 4.69 17.59 24.63
C ILE A 143 3.48 17.73 25.58
N ILE A 144 2.28 17.88 25.04
CA ILE A 144 1.04 17.98 25.84
C ILE A 144 0.76 16.65 26.55
N CYS A 145 0.81 15.52 25.84
CA CYS A 145 0.60 14.20 26.45
C CYS A 145 1.60 13.94 27.57
N ASP A 146 2.88 14.17 27.33
CA ASP A 146 3.95 13.96 28.32
C ASP A 146 3.76 14.85 29.55
N ALA A 147 3.24 16.08 29.37
CA ALA A 147 2.95 16.99 30.47
C ALA A 147 1.74 16.52 31.31
N VAL A 148 0.70 16.00 30.65
CA VAL A 148 -0.49 15.43 31.31
C VAL A 148 -0.14 14.16 32.08
N GLU A 149 0.69 13.28 31.50
CA GLU A 149 1.18 12.08 32.17
C GLU A 149 2.01 12.44 33.41
N ARG A 150 2.94 13.40 33.31
CA ARG A 150 3.72 13.90 34.46
C ARG A 150 2.86 14.52 35.55
N ALA A 151 1.72 15.14 35.20
CA ALA A 151 0.78 15.67 36.17
C ALA A 151 -0.05 14.58 36.86
N GLY A 152 0.03 13.30 36.44
CA GLY A 152 -0.77 12.23 36.99
C GLY A 152 -2.19 12.19 36.42
N GLY A 153 -2.38 12.65 35.19
CA GLY A 153 -3.66 12.66 34.48
C GLY A 153 -4.29 14.04 34.32
N ILE A 154 -5.32 14.12 33.48
CA ILE A 154 -5.93 15.38 33.01
C ILE A 154 -6.51 16.20 34.18
N LEU A 155 -7.06 15.53 35.19
CA LEU A 155 -7.68 16.19 36.36
C LEU A 155 -6.68 16.82 37.32
N ASN A 156 -5.41 16.39 37.25
CA ASN A 156 -4.36 16.79 38.18
C ASN A 156 -3.44 17.88 37.61
N VAL A 157 -3.71 18.37 36.39
CA VAL A 157 -2.92 19.44 35.77
C VAL A 157 -3.19 20.77 36.48
N PRO A 158 -2.18 21.40 37.11
CA PRO A 158 -2.38 22.65 37.84
C PRO A 158 -2.66 23.81 36.88
N ILE A 159 -3.79 24.50 37.10
CA ILE A 159 -4.15 25.69 36.31
C ILE A 159 -3.40 26.91 36.85
N SER A 160 -2.16 27.08 36.41
CA SER A 160 -1.30 28.21 36.79
C SER A 160 -1.76 29.53 36.13
N LYS A 161 -1.33 30.66 36.71
CA LYS A 161 -1.57 32.01 36.13
C LYS A 161 -0.92 32.15 34.75
N GLU A 162 0.27 31.57 34.58
CA GLU A 162 1.01 31.55 33.32
C GLU A 162 0.24 30.82 32.22
N LEU A 163 -0.36 29.66 32.55
CA LEU A 163 -1.18 28.91 31.61
C LEU A 163 -2.37 29.74 31.11
N ARG A 164 -3.04 30.47 32.02
CA ARG A 164 -4.15 31.37 31.65
C ARG A 164 -3.71 32.48 30.71
N VAL A 165 -2.57 33.11 30.98
CA VAL A 165 -2.00 34.15 30.12
C VAL A 165 -1.63 33.57 28.76
N ALA A 166 -0.96 32.42 28.71
CA ALA A 166 -0.58 31.75 27.47
C ALA A 166 -1.80 31.39 26.61
N VAL A 167 -2.87 30.85 27.22
CA VAL A 167 -4.13 30.54 26.53
C VAL A 167 -4.78 31.82 25.99
N SER A 168 -4.78 32.92 26.75
CA SER A 168 -5.34 34.20 26.28
C SER A 168 -4.60 34.77 25.07
N ALA A 169 -3.29 34.57 25.00
CA ALA A 169 -2.44 35.02 23.88
C ALA A 169 -2.42 34.03 22.69
N ALA A 170 -2.88 32.79 22.87
CA ALA A 170 -2.75 31.71 21.88
C ALA A 170 -3.33 32.08 20.50
N ARG A 171 -4.50 32.74 20.48
CA ARG A 171 -5.12 33.19 19.23
C ARG A 171 -4.27 34.24 18.51
N GLN A 172 -3.69 35.20 19.25
CA GLN A 172 -2.81 36.21 18.69
C GLN A 172 -1.54 35.59 18.11
N HIS A 173 -0.91 34.66 18.85
CA HIS A 173 0.26 33.93 18.36
C HIS A 173 -0.05 33.12 17.09
N TYR A 174 -1.21 32.45 17.05
CA TYR A 174 -1.63 31.72 15.86
C TYR A 174 -1.84 32.64 14.65
N SER A 175 -2.53 33.76 14.84
CA SER A 175 -2.72 34.75 13.77
C SER A 175 -1.40 35.35 13.27
N ALA A 176 -0.46 35.66 14.18
CA ALA A 176 0.87 36.14 13.84
C ALA A 176 1.67 35.09 13.06
N HIS A 177 1.63 33.82 13.49
CA HIS A 177 2.28 32.71 12.80
C HIS A 177 1.72 32.52 11.37
N LEU A 178 0.40 32.59 11.19
CA LEU A 178 -0.22 32.52 9.85
C LEU A 178 0.19 33.70 8.96
N ALA A 179 0.26 34.91 9.51
CA ALA A 179 0.71 36.08 8.76
C ALA A 179 2.18 35.95 8.33
N SER A 180 3.05 35.52 9.24
CA SER A 180 4.46 35.25 8.95
C SER A 180 4.62 34.17 7.89
N GLN A 181 3.85 33.07 7.97
CA GLN A 181 3.91 31.99 7.00
C GLN A 181 3.47 32.46 5.61
N LYS A 182 2.43 33.29 5.52
CA LYS A 182 2.03 33.92 4.24
C LYS A 182 3.13 34.82 3.67
N LYS A 183 3.73 35.67 4.51
CA LYS A 183 4.81 36.58 4.09
C LYS A 183 6.03 35.79 3.59
N GLN A 184 6.44 34.76 4.32
CA GLN A 184 7.56 33.90 3.93
C GLN A 184 7.28 33.15 2.62
N CYS A 185 6.05 32.69 2.39
CA CYS A 185 5.67 32.07 1.11
C CYS A 185 5.76 33.06 -0.05
N GLN A 186 5.34 34.32 0.16
CA GLN A 186 5.44 35.38 -0.85
C GLN A 186 6.89 35.74 -1.14
N GLU A 187 7.70 35.96 -0.09
CA GLU A 187 9.13 36.27 -0.19
C GLU A 187 9.88 35.14 -0.91
N ASN A 188 9.66 33.87 -0.53
CA ASN A 188 10.28 32.72 -1.20
C ASN A 188 9.88 32.62 -2.68
N SER A 189 8.61 32.90 -3.01
CA SER A 189 8.16 32.91 -4.41
C SER A 189 8.82 34.03 -5.21
N GLN A 190 8.91 35.23 -4.65
CA GLN A 190 9.61 36.36 -5.27
C GLN A 190 11.11 36.08 -5.42
N GLN A 191 11.76 35.54 -4.39
CA GLN A 191 13.16 35.17 -4.41
C GLN A 191 13.45 34.11 -5.47
N THR A 192 12.60 33.09 -5.59
CA THR A 192 12.74 32.05 -6.62
C THR A 192 12.58 32.63 -8.03
N LYS A 193 11.64 33.56 -8.23
CA LYS A 193 11.48 34.27 -9.51
C LYS A 193 12.72 35.11 -9.84
N ARG A 194 13.24 35.86 -8.87
CA ARG A 194 14.47 36.64 -9.03
C ARG A 194 15.67 35.75 -9.37
N GLN A 195 15.85 34.64 -8.66
CA GLN A 195 16.92 33.67 -8.91
C GLN A 195 16.85 33.12 -10.34
N ARG A 196 15.67 32.70 -10.81
CA ARG A 196 15.50 32.23 -12.20
C ARG A 196 15.87 33.29 -13.24
N ILE A 197 15.42 34.53 -13.03
CA ILE A 197 15.76 35.63 -13.96
C ILE A 197 17.28 35.89 -13.94
N MET A 198 17.92 35.85 -12.77
CA MET A 198 19.37 36.01 -12.66
C MET A 198 20.13 34.89 -13.39
N GLU A 199 19.74 33.63 -13.21
CA GLU A 199 20.33 32.48 -13.93
C GLU A 199 20.18 32.63 -15.46
N GLU A 200 19.01 33.07 -15.92
CA GLU A 200 18.79 33.34 -17.35
C GLU A 200 19.69 34.47 -17.87
N VAL A 201 19.82 35.56 -17.10
CA VAL A 201 20.70 36.69 -17.43
C VAL A 201 22.16 36.26 -17.47
N GLU A 202 22.63 35.47 -16.51
CA GLU A 202 24.00 34.94 -16.50
C GLU A 202 24.26 34.05 -17.73
N GLY A 203 23.31 33.18 -18.07
CA GLY A 203 23.40 32.36 -19.29
C GLY A 203 23.48 33.20 -20.57
N LEU A 204 22.69 34.28 -20.67
CA LEU A 204 22.75 35.21 -21.79
C LEU A 204 24.05 36.03 -21.81
N GLN A 205 24.58 36.44 -20.66
CA GLN A 205 25.86 37.13 -20.56
C GLN A 205 27.02 36.24 -21.03
N MET A 206 27.01 34.96 -20.68
CA MET A 206 28.01 34.00 -21.15
C MET A 206 27.94 33.81 -22.67
N LYS A 207 26.73 33.72 -23.25
CA LYS A 207 26.53 33.68 -24.70
C LYS A 207 27.02 34.96 -25.38
N LYS A 208 26.72 36.13 -24.81
CA LYS A 208 27.19 37.43 -25.28
C LYS A 208 28.73 37.47 -25.35
N LYS A 209 29.42 37.11 -24.27
CA LYS A 209 30.90 37.09 -24.22
C LYS A 209 31.50 36.18 -25.31
N LYS A 210 30.92 34.98 -25.50
CA LYS A 210 31.38 34.05 -26.55
C LYS A 210 31.18 34.62 -27.96
N LEU A 211 30.03 35.23 -28.23
CA LEU A 211 29.76 35.88 -29.52
C LEU A 211 30.65 37.11 -29.75
N GLU A 212 30.94 37.89 -28.72
CA GLU A 212 31.88 39.02 -28.78
C GLU A 212 33.28 38.55 -29.20
N ALA A 213 33.79 37.47 -28.61
CA ALA A 213 35.06 36.87 -29.01
C ALA A 213 35.04 36.37 -30.47
N VAL A 214 34.00 35.63 -30.87
CA VAL A 214 33.87 35.12 -32.25
C VAL A 214 33.82 36.24 -33.28
N VAL A 215 33.10 37.33 -32.99
CA VAL A 215 33.06 38.50 -33.89
C VAL A 215 34.46 39.11 -34.01
N ALA A 216 35.18 39.29 -32.90
CA ALA A 216 36.54 39.83 -32.89
C ALA A 216 37.51 38.96 -33.71
N ASP A 217 37.47 37.63 -33.53
CA ASP A 217 38.32 36.67 -34.26
C ASP A 217 38.02 36.68 -35.76
N LEU A 218 36.74 36.74 -36.14
CA LEU A 218 36.32 36.81 -37.55
C LEU A 218 36.73 38.13 -38.20
N THR A 219 36.65 39.25 -37.47
CA THR A 219 37.11 40.55 -37.97
C THR A 219 38.63 40.57 -38.14
N ALA A 220 39.39 40.09 -37.15
CA ALA A 220 40.85 40.01 -37.24
C ALA A 220 41.30 39.11 -38.40
N SER A 221 40.68 37.94 -38.55
CA SER A 221 40.95 37.04 -39.68
C SER A 221 40.62 37.71 -41.02
N ALA A 222 39.51 38.46 -41.09
CA ALA A 222 39.14 39.19 -42.31
C ALA A 222 40.12 40.30 -42.66
N ASP A 223 40.66 41.01 -41.66
CA ASP A 223 41.67 42.05 -41.83
C ASP A 223 43.01 41.43 -42.29
N GLU A 224 43.43 40.30 -41.71
CA GLU A 224 44.62 39.57 -42.19
C GLU A 224 44.50 39.14 -43.67
N TYR A 225 43.34 38.63 -44.09
CA TYR A 225 43.13 38.28 -45.50
C TYR A 225 43.08 39.51 -46.40
N ALA A 226 42.66 40.66 -45.90
CA ALA A 226 42.70 41.92 -46.65
C ALA A 226 44.15 42.39 -46.85
N GLU A 227 44.96 42.41 -45.79
CA GLU A 227 46.39 42.75 -45.87
C GLU A 227 47.17 41.79 -46.79
N LYS A 228 46.90 40.48 -46.70
CA LYS A 228 47.47 39.47 -47.60
C LYS A 228 47.05 39.70 -49.05
N ALA A 229 45.82 40.14 -49.30
CA ALA A 229 45.36 40.48 -50.64
C ALA A 229 46.07 41.72 -51.20
N GLU A 230 46.32 42.74 -50.38
CA GLU A 230 47.08 43.93 -50.78
C GLU A 230 48.53 43.59 -51.12
N ALA A 231 49.16 42.71 -50.33
CA ALA A 231 50.55 42.29 -50.55
C ALA A 231 50.74 41.37 -51.77
N THR A 232 49.76 40.50 -52.06
CA THR A 232 49.88 39.47 -53.12
C THR A 232 49.07 39.76 -54.37
N ALA A 233 48.21 40.78 -54.36
CA ALA A 233 47.21 41.10 -55.39
C ALA A 233 46.27 39.93 -55.75
N ASP A 234 46.13 38.92 -54.89
CA ASP A 234 45.27 37.76 -55.13
C ASP A 234 43.80 38.04 -54.74
N ILE A 235 42.95 38.11 -55.77
CA ILE A 235 41.50 38.31 -55.64
C ILE A 235 40.83 37.25 -54.76
N LYS A 236 41.38 36.02 -54.68
CA LYS A 236 40.82 34.96 -53.82
C LYS A 236 40.83 35.35 -52.33
N ASN A 237 41.83 36.09 -51.89
CA ASN A 237 41.93 36.57 -50.50
C ASN A 237 40.90 37.68 -50.21
N VAL A 238 40.59 38.52 -51.21
CA VAL A 238 39.50 39.52 -51.12
C VAL A 238 38.15 38.84 -50.95
N VAL A 239 37.87 37.77 -51.72
CA VAL A 239 36.62 37.01 -51.61
C VAL A 239 36.48 36.36 -50.22
N LYS A 240 37.57 35.79 -49.68
CA LYS A 240 37.59 35.22 -48.32
C LYS A 240 37.42 36.27 -47.22
N SER A 241 38.06 37.44 -47.34
CA SER A 241 37.88 38.54 -46.39
C SER A 241 36.41 38.99 -46.36
N ASN A 242 35.80 39.19 -47.53
CA ASN A 242 34.41 39.61 -47.64
C ASN A 242 33.41 38.57 -47.08
N SER A 243 33.67 37.27 -47.27
CA SER A 243 32.81 36.23 -46.69
C SER A 243 32.88 36.20 -45.17
N LEU A 244 34.07 36.39 -44.59
CA LEU A 244 34.27 36.50 -43.15
C LEU A 244 33.63 37.76 -42.58
N ARG A 245 33.76 38.93 -43.24
CA ARG A 245 33.07 40.17 -42.84
C ARG A 245 31.55 40.03 -42.86
N LYS A 246 31.00 39.36 -43.87
CA LYS A 246 29.55 39.08 -43.96
C LYS A 246 29.10 38.21 -42.78
N THR A 247 29.88 37.19 -42.43
CA THR A 247 29.61 36.31 -41.28
C THR A 247 29.72 37.06 -39.95
N ALA A 248 30.76 37.89 -39.79
CA ALA A 248 30.95 38.72 -38.60
C ALA A 248 29.80 39.71 -38.40
N LYS A 249 29.32 40.33 -39.49
CA LYS A 249 28.16 41.25 -39.47
C LYS A 249 26.88 40.53 -39.00
N ALA A 250 26.60 39.33 -39.52
CA ALA A 250 25.46 38.54 -39.07
C ALA A 250 25.56 38.18 -37.57
N LYS A 251 26.76 37.81 -37.09
CA LYS A 251 27.00 37.55 -35.66
C LYS A 251 26.93 38.79 -34.78
N ALA A 252 27.28 39.96 -35.29
CA ALA A 252 27.10 41.24 -34.60
C ALA A 252 25.61 41.62 -34.46
N GLU A 253 24.78 41.31 -35.45
CA GLU A 253 23.33 41.48 -35.37
C GLU A 253 22.71 40.54 -34.32
N GLU A 254 23.11 39.26 -34.29
CA GLU A 254 22.73 38.30 -33.23
C GLU A 254 23.11 38.81 -31.83
N LEU A 255 24.32 39.36 -31.69
CA LEU A 255 24.82 39.95 -30.45
C LEU A 255 23.98 41.15 -30.00
N SER A 256 23.54 42.01 -30.94
CA SER A 256 22.63 43.12 -30.64
C SER A 256 21.27 42.64 -30.11
N SER A 257 20.76 41.52 -30.65
CA SER A 257 19.52 40.88 -30.19
C SER A 257 19.67 40.34 -28.76
N ILE A 258 20.79 39.67 -28.47
CA ILE A 258 21.08 39.15 -27.11
C ILE A 258 21.22 40.30 -26.10
N LYS A 259 21.87 41.41 -26.48
CA LYS A 259 21.94 42.61 -25.61
C LYS A 259 20.56 43.14 -25.25
N LYS A 260 19.65 43.23 -26.22
CA LYS A 260 18.24 43.63 -25.99
C LYS A 260 17.49 42.63 -25.09
N GLN A 261 17.72 41.32 -25.28
CA GLN A 261 17.12 40.29 -24.43
C GLN A 261 17.58 40.40 -22.97
N ILE A 262 18.86 40.66 -22.72
CA ILE A 262 19.40 40.90 -21.38
C ILE A 262 18.75 42.13 -20.76
N GLU A 263 18.66 43.23 -21.50
CA GLU A 263 18.07 44.48 -21.01
C GLU A 263 16.59 44.31 -20.64
N ASN A 264 15.83 43.58 -21.47
CA ASN A 264 14.42 43.27 -21.18
C ASN A 264 14.29 42.38 -19.94
N LYS A 265 15.11 41.34 -19.81
CA LYS A 265 15.11 40.45 -18.63
C LYS A 265 15.51 41.15 -17.34
N LEU A 266 16.38 42.17 -17.42
CA LEU A 266 16.72 43.02 -16.28
C LEU A 266 15.57 43.96 -15.88
N LYS A 267 14.75 44.42 -16.84
CA LYS A 267 13.53 45.20 -16.55
C LYS A 267 12.43 44.36 -15.91
N ASP A 268 12.42 43.04 -16.17
CA ASP A 268 11.48 42.08 -15.58
C ASP A 268 11.83 41.68 -14.13
N LEU A 269 12.93 42.19 -13.55
CA LEU A 269 13.24 41.96 -12.14
C LEU A 269 12.18 42.64 -11.23
N PRO A 270 11.49 41.88 -10.36
CA PRO A 270 10.59 42.46 -9.36
C PRO A 270 11.36 43.08 -8.19
#